data_AF-A0A2K5VRM3-F1
#
_entry.id   AF-A0A2K5VRM3-F1
#
_cell.length_a   1.000
_cell.length_b   1.000
_cell.length_c   1.000
_cell.angle_alpha   90.00
_cell.angle_beta   90.00
_cell.angle_gamma   90.00
#
_symmetry.space_group_name_H-M   'P 1'
#
loop_
_entity.id
_entity.type
_entity.pdbx_description
1 polymer ?
#
loop_
_entity_poly.entity_id
_entity_poly.type
_entity_poly.pdbx_seq_one_letter_code
_entity_poly.pdbx_strand_id
1 'polypeptide(L)'
;MLPYLINYYGNPHSRTHAYGWESEAAMERARQQVASLIGADPREIIFTSGATESNNIAIKGVARFYRSRKKHLITTQTEHKCVLDSCRSLEAEGFQVTYLPVQKSGIIDLKELEAAIQPDTSLVSVMTVNNEIGVKQPIAEIGQICSSRKVYFHTDAAQAVGKIPLDVNDMKIDLMSISGHKIYGPKGTRSHSVAQAGVQWCYPTLPQLQSPGLKQPSYPSLTSN
;
A
#
# COMPACT_ATOMS: atom_id res chain seq x y z
N MET A 1 9.80 -19.42 12.25
CA MET A 1 8.59 -19.14 13.06
C MET A 1 8.72 -19.69 14.48
N LEU A 2 9.05 -20.97 14.68
CA LEU A 2 9.13 -21.62 16.01
C LEU A 2 9.89 -20.84 17.10
N PRO A 3 11.06 -20.21 16.85
CA PRO A 3 11.75 -19.44 17.89
C PRO A 3 10.93 -18.28 18.47
N TYR A 4 10.13 -17.60 17.64
CA TYR A 4 9.26 -16.49 18.05
C TYR A 4 7.98 -16.94 18.74
N LEU A 5 7.58 -18.21 18.55
CA LEU A 5 6.42 -18.79 19.22
C LEU A 5 6.75 -19.38 20.59
N ILE A 6 8.03 -19.66 20.87
CA ILE A 6 8.46 -20.37 22.08
C ILE A 6 9.30 -19.47 22.98
N ASN A 7 10.31 -18.80 22.44
CA ASN A 7 11.33 -18.09 23.23
C ASN A 7 11.28 -16.57 23.06
N TYR A 8 10.94 -16.07 21.86
CA TYR A 8 10.94 -14.64 21.54
C TYR A 8 9.50 -14.09 21.38
N TYR A 9 8.68 -14.26 22.42
CA TYR A 9 7.26 -13.91 22.43
C TYR A 9 6.97 -12.49 22.96
N GLY A 10 8.00 -11.70 23.23
CA GLY A 10 7.85 -10.36 23.79
C GLY A 10 7.06 -9.43 22.84
N ASN A 11 6.33 -8.47 23.43
CA ASN A 11 5.69 -7.41 22.67
C ASN A 11 6.79 -6.49 22.09
N PRO A 12 6.87 -6.29 20.75
CA PRO A 12 7.90 -5.45 20.13
C PRO A 12 7.79 -3.97 20.51
N HIS A 13 6.67 -3.53 21.11
CA HIS A 13 6.53 -2.17 21.63
C HIS A 13 7.05 -2.00 23.06
N SER A 14 7.43 -3.09 23.74
CA SER A 14 8.01 -3.01 25.07
C SER A 14 9.47 -2.58 25.00
N ARG A 15 9.76 -1.32 25.38
CA ARG A 15 11.12 -0.76 25.33
C ARG A 15 11.97 -1.03 26.58
N THR A 16 11.40 -1.66 27.61
CA THR A 16 12.01 -1.75 28.94
C THR A 16 12.67 -3.09 29.26
N HIS A 17 12.54 -4.10 28.40
CA HIS A 17 13.05 -5.44 28.70
C HIS A 17 13.55 -6.18 27.45
N ALA A 18 14.48 -7.12 27.65
CA ALA A 18 15.18 -7.86 26.59
C ALA A 18 14.23 -8.54 25.59
N TYR A 19 13.17 -9.21 26.07
CA TYR A 19 12.18 -9.84 25.18
C TYR A 19 11.52 -8.86 24.19
N GLY A 20 11.38 -7.58 24.56
CA GLY A 20 10.81 -6.57 23.70
C GLY A 20 11.81 -6.13 22.62
N TRP A 21 13.07 -5.91 23.01
CA TRP A 21 14.16 -5.57 22.08
C TRP A 21 14.43 -6.68 21.06
N GLU A 22 14.41 -7.94 21.47
CA GLU A 22 14.60 -9.09 20.56
C GLU A 22 13.46 -9.19 19.53
N SER A 23 12.22 -8.95 19.97
CA SER A 23 11.03 -8.94 19.12
C SER A 23 11.02 -7.74 18.15
N GLU A 24 11.40 -6.55 18.63
CA GLU A 24 11.58 -5.35 17.80
C GLU A 24 12.66 -5.57 16.73
N ALA A 25 13.82 -6.11 17.11
CA ALA A 25 14.90 -6.41 16.18
C ALA A 25 14.50 -7.47 15.13
N ALA A 26 13.63 -8.41 15.48
CA ALA A 26 13.08 -9.37 14.51
C ALA A 26 12.10 -8.70 13.54
N MET A 27 11.24 -7.82 14.03
CA MET A 27 10.31 -7.04 13.20
C MET A 27 11.05 -6.15 12.21
N GLU A 28 12.07 -5.40 12.66
CA GLU A 28 12.83 -4.51 11.79
C GLU A 28 13.66 -5.27 10.74
N ARG A 29 14.20 -6.45 11.09
CA ARG A 29 14.83 -7.33 10.09
C ARG A 29 13.84 -7.80 9.03
N ALA A 30 12.63 -8.20 9.43
CA ALA A 30 11.59 -8.58 8.48
C ALA A 30 11.19 -7.39 7.59
N ARG A 31 11.13 -6.18 8.15
CA ARG A 31 10.83 -4.94 7.43
C ARG A 31 11.88 -4.68 6.35
N GLN A 32 13.16 -4.78 6.70
CA GLN A 32 14.27 -4.66 5.75
C GLN A 32 14.19 -5.69 4.63
N GLN A 33 13.84 -6.94 4.93
CA GLN A 33 13.71 -8.00 3.93
C GLN A 33 12.61 -7.70 2.90
N VAL A 34 11.43 -7.25 3.37
CA VAL A 34 10.33 -6.86 2.48
C VAL A 34 10.73 -5.65 1.65
N ALA A 35 11.34 -4.64 2.27
CA ALA A 35 11.77 -3.43 1.57
C ALA A 35 12.79 -3.75 0.46
N SER A 36 13.78 -4.58 0.76
CA SER A 36 14.81 -4.98 -0.19
C SER A 36 14.25 -5.79 -1.37
N LEU A 37 13.15 -6.54 -1.17
CA LEU A 37 12.51 -7.33 -2.22
C LEU A 37 11.83 -6.45 -3.28
N ILE A 38 11.39 -5.25 -2.91
CA ILE A 38 10.62 -4.35 -3.78
C ILE A 38 11.32 -3.02 -4.07
N GLY A 39 12.59 -2.88 -3.67
CA GLY A 39 13.38 -1.65 -3.88
C GLY A 39 12.93 -0.45 -3.01
N ALA A 40 12.29 -0.71 -1.87
CA ALA A 40 11.76 0.33 -0.97
C ALA A 40 12.71 0.72 0.16
N ASP A 41 12.42 1.84 0.83
CA ASP A 41 13.00 2.13 2.14
C ASP A 41 12.23 1.38 3.24
N PRO A 42 12.90 0.75 4.23
CA PRO A 42 12.23 0.05 5.31
C PRO A 42 11.17 0.90 6.04
N ARG A 43 11.40 2.20 6.20
CA ARG A 43 10.48 3.12 6.88
C ARG A 43 9.13 3.26 6.15
N GLU A 44 9.09 2.92 4.86
CA GLU A 44 7.88 2.98 4.05
C GLU A 44 7.02 1.73 4.19
N ILE A 45 7.55 0.64 4.76
CA ILE A 45 6.83 -0.63 4.92
C ILE A 45 5.98 -0.61 6.18
N ILE A 46 4.66 -0.68 6.02
CA ILE A 46 3.70 -0.79 7.14
C ILE A 46 3.12 -2.19 7.17
N PHE A 47 3.30 -2.91 8.28
CA PHE A 47 2.73 -4.24 8.42
C PHE A 47 1.22 -4.20 8.71
N THR A 48 0.48 -5.04 7.99
CA THR A 48 -0.97 -5.21 8.04
C THR A 48 -1.31 -6.70 8.11
N SER A 49 -2.59 -7.02 8.27
CA SER A 49 -3.07 -8.39 8.37
C SER A 49 -3.20 -9.18 7.08
N GLY A 50 -3.03 -8.49 5.95
CA GLY A 50 -3.04 -9.07 4.61
C GLY A 50 -3.40 -8.03 3.56
N ALA A 51 -3.28 -8.40 2.29
CA ALA A 51 -3.59 -7.51 1.17
C ALA A 51 -5.02 -6.93 1.21
N THR A 52 -6.00 -7.63 1.80
CA THR A 52 -7.35 -7.08 2.01
C THR A 52 -7.33 -5.81 2.86
N GLU A 53 -6.60 -5.82 3.97
CA GLU A 53 -6.44 -4.64 4.82
C GLU A 53 -5.57 -3.59 4.13
N SER A 54 -4.47 -4.01 3.48
CA SER A 54 -3.58 -3.13 2.74
C SER A 54 -4.32 -2.33 1.65
N ASN A 55 -5.12 -3.01 0.82
CA ASN A 55 -5.94 -2.40 -0.22
C ASN A 55 -6.96 -1.41 0.37
N ASN A 56 -7.59 -1.76 1.49
CA ASN A 56 -8.55 -0.87 2.17
C ASN A 56 -7.86 0.39 2.70
N ILE A 57 -6.69 0.25 3.33
CA ILE A 57 -5.91 1.38 3.85
C ILE A 57 -5.46 2.28 2.70
N ALA A 58 -4.93 1.72 1.62
CA ALA A 58 -4.46 2.50 0.48
C ALA A 58 -5.61 3.27 -0.19
N ILE A 59 -6.68 2.58 -0.58
CA ILE A 59 -7.78 3.16 -1.34
C ILE A 59 -8.56 4.17 -0.49
N LYS A 60 -9.04 3.74 0.68
CA LYS A 60 -9.85 4.62 1.55
C LYS A 60 -9.00 5.71 2.19
N GLY A 61 -7.73 5.43 2.51
CA GLY A 61 -6.81 6.40 3.10
C GLY A 61 -6.54 7.57 2.15
N VAL A 62 -6.10 7.29 0.91
CA VAL A 62 -5.82 8.34 -0.09
C VAL A 62 -7.10 9.10 -0.43
N ALA A 63 -8.20 8.39 -0.71
CA ALA A 63 -9.48 9.03 -1.05
C ALA A 63 -9.96 9.99 0.04
N ARG A 64 -9.98 9.54 1.30
CA ARG A 64 -10.47 10.35 2.42
C ARG A 64 -9.54 11.50 2.78
N PHE A 65 -8.22 11.31 2.65
CA PHE A 65 -7.24 12.38 2.91
C PHE A 65 -7.40 13.56 1.93
N TYR A 66 -7.63 13.28 0.64
CA TYR A 66 -7.77 14.31 -0.39
C TYR A 66 -9.22 14.70 -0.69
N ARG A 67 -10.20 14.21 0.07
CA ARG A 67 -11.65 14.36 -0.16
C ARG A 67 -12.11 15.80 -0.40
N SER A 68 -11.44 16.79 0.18
CA SER A 68 -11.77 18.21 0.03
C SER A 68 -11.48 18.76 -1.36
N ARG A 69 -10.54 18.16 -2.10
CA ARG A 69 -10.07 18.63 -3.41
C ARG A 69 -10.25 17.64 -4.54
N LYS A 70 -10.20 16.34 -4.23
CA LYS A 70 -10.19 15.24 -5.19
C LYS A 70 -11.24 14.21 -4.78
N LYS A 71 -12.20 13.94 -5.66
CA LYS A 71 -13.33 13.03 -5.40
C LYS A 71 -13.47 11.93 -6.44
N HIS A 72 -12.55 11.85 -7.39
CA HIS A 72 -12.53 10.82 -8.41
C HIS A 72 -11.45 9.77 -8.14
N LEU A 73 -11.79 8.49 -8.37
CA LEU A 73 -10.89 7.34 -8.34
C LEU A 73 -11.05 6.53 -9.63
N ILE A 74 -9.97 5.88 -10.04
CA ILE A 74 -9.98 4.98 -11.20
C ILE A 74 -9.50 3.61 -10.76
N THR A 75 -10.22 2.58 -11.17
CA THR A 75 -9.88 1.18 -10.92
C THR A 75 -10.26 0.32 -12.12
N THR A 76 -9.93 -0.97 -12.11
CA THR A 76 -10.32 -1.91 -13.18
C THR A 76 -11.50 -2.78 -12.76
N GLN A 77 -12.28 -3.26 -13.72
CA GLN A 77 -13.38 -4.22 -13.45
C GLN A 77 -12.85 -5.59 -13.00
N THR A 78 -11.59 -5.89 -13.29
CA THR A 78 -10.94 -7.18 -12.99
C THR A 78 -10.23 -7.23 -11.65
N GLU A 79 -10.34 -6.19 -10.83
CA GLU A 79 -9.70 -6.16 -9.52
C GLU A 79 -10.25 -7.24 -8.57
N HIS A 80 -9.46 -7.56 -7.54
CA HIS A 80 -9.93 -8.42 -6.47
C HIS A 80 -11.10 -7.77 -5.73
N LYS A 81 -12.03 -8.60 -5.24
CA LYS A 81 -13.28 -8.15 -4.58
C LYS A 81 -13.06 -7.11 -3.48
N CYS A 82 -11.97 -7.17 -2.72
CA CYS A 82 -11.70 -6.19 -1.66
C CYS A 82 -11.43 -4.76 -2.18
N VAL A 83 -10.86 -4.62 -3.38
CA VAL A 83 -10.66 -3.32 -4.05
C VAL A 83 -12.01 -2.79 -4.53
N LEU A 84 -12.77 -3.62 -5.25
CA LEU A 84 -14.11 -3.26 -5.75
C LEU A 84 -15.07 -2.89 -4.60
N ASP A 85 -15.07 -3.65 -3.50
CA ASP A 85 -15.87 -3.35 -2.31
C ASP A 85 -15.44 -2.05 -1.62
N SER A 86 -14.15 -1.75 -1.61
CA SER A 86 -13.62 -0.49 -1.08
C SER A 86 -14.06 0.70 -1.93
N CYS A 87 -14.02 0.56 -3.26
CA CYS A 87 -14.52 1.54 -4.20
C CYS A 87 -16.03 1.76 -4.04
N ARG A 88 -16.84 0.70 -3.98
CA ARG A 88 -18.29 0.80 -3.75
C ARG A 88 -18.64 1.49 -2.43
N SER A 89 -17.88 1.21 -1.38
CA SER A 89 -18.01 1.93 -0.10
C SER A 89 -17.75 3.43 -0.25
N LEU A 90 -16.76 3.83 -1.06
CA LEU A 90 -16.46 5.23 -1.32
C LEU A 90 -17.50 5.90 -2.22
N GLU A 91 -18.10 5.18 -3.17
CA GLU A 91 -19.23 5.67 -3.97
C GLU A 91 -20.41 6.06 -3.06
N ALA A 92 -20.73 5.22 -2.06
CA ALA A 92 -21.73 5.54 -1.05
C ALA A 92 -21.35 6.75 -0.17
N GLU A 93 -20.06 7.08 -0.05
CA GLU A 93 -19.54 8.28 0.63
C GLU A 93 -19.51 9.52 -0.30
N GLY A 94 -19.97 9.40 -1.55
CA GLY A 94 -20.07 10.48 -2.52
C GLY A 94 -18.82 10.69 -3.39
N PHE A 95 -17.94 9.69 -3.49
CA PHE A 95 -16.87 9.67 -4.49
C PHE A 95 -17.38 9.16 -5.83
N GLN A 96 -16.72 9.58 -6.91
CA GLN A 96 -16.92 9.02 -8.24
C GLN A 96 -15.85 7.96 -8.50
N VAL A 97 -16.26 6.76 -8.94
CA VAL A 97 -15.32 5.71 -9.30
C VAL A 97 -15.52 5.32 -10.76
N THR A 98 -14.45 5.42 -11.55
CA THR A 98 -14.42 4.87 -12.90
C THR A 98 -13.87 3.45 -12.87
N TYR A 99 -14.69 2.50 -13.28
CA TYR A 99 -14.29 1.08 -13.43
C TYR A 99 -13.96 0.79 -14.89
N LEU A 100 -12.67 0.85 -15.23
CA LEU A 100 -12.18 0.61 -16.58
C LEU A 100 -12.41 -0.84 -17.01
N PRO A 101 -12.93 -1.07 -18.24
CA PRO A 101 -12.97 -2.39 -18.82
C PRO A 101 -11.55 -2.87 -19.16
N VAL A 102 -11.42 -4.17 -19.41
CA VAL A 102 -10.20 -4.78 -19.95
C VAL A 102 -10.44 -5.28 -21.37
N GLN A 103 -9.37 -5.37 -22.14
CA GLN A 103 -9.41 -6.02 -23.44
C GLN A 103 -9.62 -7.53 -23.29
N LYS A 104 -9.89 -8.25 -24.38
CA LYS A 104 -9.98 -9.73 -24.37
C LYS A 104 -8.71 -10.42 -23.86
N SER A 105 -7.56 -9.73 -23.92
CA SER A 105 -6.28 -10.16 -23.36
C SER A 105 -6.23 -10.07 -21.83
N GLY A 106 -7.20 -9.42 -21.18
CA GLY A 106 -7.18 -9.09 -19.74
C GLY A 106 -6.34 -7.86 -19.40
N ILE A 107 -5.72 -7.22 -20.39
CA ILE A 107 -4.89 -6.02 -20.21
C ILE A 107 -5.76 -4.77 -20.37
N ILE A 108 -5.50 -3.74 -19.57
CA ILE A 108 -6.19 -2.45 -19.69
C ILE A 108 -5.74 -1.69 -20.95
N ASP A 109 -6.63 -0.86 -21.51
CA ASP A 109 -6.22 0.11 -22.52
C ASP A 109 -5.63 1.35 -21.83
N LEU A 110 -4.33 1.59 -22.07
CA LEU A 110 -3.62 2.74 -21.51
C LEU A 110 -4.19 4.09 -21.98
N LYS A 111 -4.78 4.14 -23.18
CA LYS A 111 -5.41 5.37 -23.69
C LYS A 111 -6.71 5.66 -22.95
N GLU A 112 -7.49 4.63 -22.65
CA GLU A 112 -8.71 4.78 -21.84
C GLU A 112 -8.37 5.20 -20.41
N LEU A 113 -7.33 4.61 -19.81
CA LEU A 113 -6.82 5.05 -18.52
C LEU A 113 -6.41 6.53 -18.56
N GLU A 114 -5.63 6.92 -19.56
CA GLU A 114 -5.17 8.30 -19.69
C GLU A 114 -6.32 9.29 -19.90
N ALA A 115 -7.33 8.92 -20.69
CA ALA A 115 -8.52 9.74 -20.92
C ALA A 115 -9.44 9.82 -19.68
N ALA A 116 -9.48 8.77 -18.86
CA ALA A 116 -10.27 8.73 -17.63
C ALA A 116 -9.70 9.60 -16.50
N ILE A 117 -8.42 9.98 -16.56
CA ILE A 117 -7.82 10.84 -15.54
C ILE A 117 -8.36 12.27 -15.63
N GLN A 118 -9.14 12.64 -14.62
CA GLN A 118 -9.71 13.97 -14.39
C GLN A 118 -8.84 14.81 -13.44
N PRO A 119 -8.97 16.15 -13.42
CA PRO A 119 -8.22 17.03 -12.51
C PRO A 119 -8.40 16.71 -11.01
N ASP A 120 -9.59 16.23 -10.65
CA ASP A 120 -9.96 15.83 -9.29
C ASP A 120 -9.72 14.34 -9.01
N THR A 121 -8.99 13.64 -9.88
CA THR A 121 -8.58 12.25 -9.65
C THR A 121 -7.53 12.18 -8.55
N SER A 122 -7.82 11.39 -7.52
CA SER A 122 -6.93 11.16 -6.37
C SER A 122 -6.05 9.94 -6.53
N LEU A 123 -6.61 8.85 -7.02
CA LEU A 123 -5.99 7.53 -7.00
C LEU A 123 -6.34 6.76 -8.26
N VAL A 124 -5.33 6.11 -8.84
CA VAL A 124 -5.47 5.01 -9.78
C VAL A 124 -5.08 3.73 -9.06
N SER A 125 -5.95 2.71 -9.09
CA SER A 125 -5.68 1.39 -8.50
C SER A 125 -5.74 0.32 -9.57
N VAL A 126 -4.61 -0.32 -9.87
CA VAL A 126 -4.54 -1.43 -10.84
C VAL A 126 -3.66 -2.54 -10.30
N MET A 127 -4.20 -3.75 -10.20
CA MET A 127 -3.44 -4.93 -9.74
C MET A 127 -2.30 -5.30 -10.69
N THR A 128 -1.16 -5.71 -10.11
CA THR A 128 0.03 -6.09 -10.89
C THR A 128 -0.19 -7.37 -11.70
N VAL A 129 -0.79 -8.37 -11.07
CA VAL A 129 -1.10 -9.67 -11.66
C VAL A 129 -2.51 -10.06 -11.27
N ASN A 130 -3.33 -10.37 -12.27
CA ASN A 130 -4.69 -10.81 -12.01
C ASN A 130 -4.72 -12.20 -11.36
N ASN A 131 -5.51 -12.35 -10.30
CA ASN A 131 -5.58 -13.57 -9.51
C ASN A 131 -6.37 -14.71 -10.18
N GLU A 132 -7.20 -14.43 -11.19
CA GLU A 132 -8.03 -15.42 -11.89
C GLU A 132 -7.34 -15.92 -13.16
N ILE A 133 -6.90 -15.00 -14.01
CA ILE A 133 -6.32 -15.32 -15.33
C ILE A 133 -4.80 -15.24 -15.37
N GLY A 134 -4.14 -14.71 -14.33
CA GLY A 134 -2.68 -14.60 -14.27
C GLY A 134 -2.05 -13.56 -15.19
N VAL A 135 -2.87 -12.70 -15.82
CA VAL A 135 -2.40 -11.64 -16.72
C VAL A 135 -1.64 -10.58 -15.95
N LYS A 136 -0.50 -10.17 -16.50
CA LYS A 136 0.35 -9.09 -15.98
C LYS A 136 -0.10 -7.76 -16.58
N GLN A 137 -0.38 -6.78 -15.73
CA GLN A 137 -0.67 -5.42 -16.19
C GLN A 137 0.65 -4.64 -16.46
N PRO A 138 0.63 -3.66 -17.38
CA PRO A 138 1.77 -2.80 -17.69
C PRO A 138 1.98 -1.73 -16.59
N ILE A 139 2.45 -2.16 -15.42
CA ILE A 139 2.51 -1.33 -14.20
C ILE A 139 3.48 -0.16 -14.34
N ALA A 140 4.61 -0.31 -15.01
CA ALA A 140 5.56 0.79 -15.22
C ALA A 140 4.97 1.87 -16.12
N GLU A 141 4.26 1.51 -17.18
CA GLU A 141 3.59 2.46 -18.07
C GLU A 141 2.46 3.20 -17.35
N ILE A 142 1.69 2.49 -16.52
CA ILE A 142 0.63 3.07 -15.67
C ILE A 142 1.23 4.06 -14.66
N GLY A 143 2.30 3.67 -13.97
CA GLY A 143 2.99 4.53 -13.02
C GLY A 143 3.53 5.80 -13.68
N GLN A 144 4.00 5.72 -14.92
CA GLN A 144 4.52 6.84 -15.68
C GLN A 144 3.40 7.84 -16.01
N ILE A 145 2.24 7.34 -16.44
CA ILE A 145 1.04 8.15 -16.67
C ILE A 145 0.60 8.83 -15.36
N CYS A 146 0.49 8.08 -14.25
CA CYS A 146 0.05 8.60 -12.96
C CYS A 146 1.01 9.68 -12.44
N SER A 147 2.31 9.42 -12.49
CA SER A 147 3.36 10.35 -12.06
C SER A 147 3.35 11.65 -12.85
N SER A 148 3.23 11.58 -14.19
CA SER A 148 3.15 12.77 -15.06
C SER A 148 1.96 13.68 -14.72
N ARG A 149 0.86 13.09 -14.23
CA ARG A 149 -0.39 13.79 -13.88
C ARG A 149 -0.53 14.08 -12.39
N LYS A 150 0.48 13.75 -11.57
CA LYS A 150 0.47 13.90 -10.10
C LYS A 150 -0.75 13.23 -9.45
N VAL A 151 -1.07 12.04 -9.92
CA VAL A 151 -2.11 11.16 -9.35
C VAL A 151 -1.41 10.02 -8.64
N TYR A 152 -1.90 9.65 -7.45
CA TYR A 152 -1.33 8.53 -6.73
C TYR A 152 -1.61 7.22 -7.46
N PHE A 153 -0.60 6.34 -7.49
CA PHE A 153 -0.72 5.02 -8.06
C PHE A 153 -0.64 3.94 -6.99
N HIS A 154 -1.74 3.19 -6.82
CA HIS A 154 -1.80 1.98 -6.02
C HIS A 154 -1.79 0.73 -6.91
N THR A 155 -1.01 -0.28 -6.52
CA THR A 155 -1.07 -1.60 -7.13
C THR A 155 -1.23 -2.72 -6.11
N ASP A 156 -2.18 -3.61 -6.37
CA ASP A 156 -2.28 -4.90 -5.67
C ASP A 156 -1.27 -5.88 -6.28
N ALA A 157 -0.18 -6.10 -5.54
CA ALA A 157 0.89 -6.99 -5.93
C ALA A 157 0.82 -8.35 -5.22
N ALA A 158 -0.30 -8.71 -4.58
CA ALA A 158 -0.43 -9.94 -3.79
C ALA A 158 -0.08 -11.21 -4.58
N GLN A 159 -0.36 -11.24 -5.88
CA GLN A 159 -0.03 -12.38 -6.75
C GLN A 159 1.34 -12.26 -7.44
N ALA A 160 1.95 -11.07 -7.43
CA ALA A 160 3.15 -10.74 -8.18
C ALA A 160 4.44 -10.84 -7.35
N VAL A 161 4.39 -10.38 -6.10
CA VAL A 161 5.56 -10.35 -5.20
C VAL A 161 6.17 -11.75 -5.08
N GLY A 162 7.51 -11.82 -5.16
CA GLY A 162 8.27 -13.07 -5.10
C GLY A 162 8.15 -13.97 -6.34
N LYS A 163 7.35 -13.60 -7.34
CA LYS A 163 7.20 -14.35 -8.61
C LYS A 163 7.77 -13.58 -9.79
N ILE A 164 7.62 -12.26 -9.79
CA ILE A 164 8.21 -11.35 -10.78
C ILE A 164 9.03 -10.28 -10.06
N PRO A 165 10.09 -9.73 -10.69
CA PRO A 165 10.79 -8.57 -10.17
C PRO A 165 9.83 -7.39 -10.05
N LEU A 166 9.87 -6.71 -8.90
CA LEU A 166 9.13 -5.48 -8.65
C LEU A 166 10.11 -4.48 -8.05
N ASP A 167 10.12 -3.28 -8.61
CA ASP A 167 10.84 -2.14 -8.05
C ASP A 167 9.89 -0.94 -8.05
N VAL A 168 9.62 -0.42 -6.86
CA VAL A 168 8.66 0.66 -6.65
C VAL A 168 9.11 1.99 -7.23
N ASN A 169 10.42 2.24 -7.32
CA ASN A 169 10.96 3.47 -7.89
C ASN A 169 10.91 3.43 -9.41
N ASP A 170 11.35 2.31 -10.00
CA ASP A 170 11.38 2.13 -11.46
C ASP A 170 9.97 2.11 -12.05
N MET A 171 9.04 1.46 -11.35
CA MET A 171 7.64 1.37 -11.75
C MET A 171 6.77 2.55 -11.29
N LYS A 172 7.36 3.52 -10.57
CA LYS A 172 6.68 4.71 -10.01
C LYS A 172 5.40 4.38 -9.23
N ILE A 173 5.51 3.41 -8.33
CA ILE A 173 4.41 2.95 -7.48
C ILE A 173 4.41 3.77 -6.19
N ASP A 174 3.30 4.46 -5.91
CA ASP A 174 3.17 5.21 -4.66
C ASP A 174 2.69 4.31 -3.51
N LEU A 175 1.78 3.38 -3.79
CA LEU A 175 1.27 2.42 -2.82
C LEU A 175 1.27 1.00 -3.39
N MET A 176 1.81 0.05 -2.62
CA MET A 176 1.81 -1.37 -2.98
C MET A 176 1.21 -2.21 -1.87
N SER A 177 0.29 -3.10 -2.24
CA SER A 177 -0.28 -4.09 -1.33
C SER A 177 0.33 -5.48 -1.54
N ILE A 178 0.75 -6.10 -0.44
CA ILE A 178 1.46 -7.39 -0.45
C ILE A 178 0.73 -8.41 0.43
N SER A 179 0.78 -9.70 0.05
CA SER A 179 0.18 -10.79 0.85
C SER A 179 1.16 -11.93 1.10
N GLY A 180 1.54 -12.14 2.36
CA GLY A 180 2.47 -13.18 2.77
C GLY A 180 2.02 -14.61 2.44
N HIS A 181 0.74 -14.92 2.62
CA HIS A 181 0.23 -16.28 2.35
C HIS A 181 0.14 -16.63 0.85
N LYS A 182 0.44 -15.68 -0.04
CA LYS A 182 0.57 -15.88 -1.50
C LYS A 182 2.02 -16.12 -1.94
N ILE A 183 2.96 -16.03 -1.00
CA ILE A 183 4.41 -16.26 -1.17
C ILE A 183 4.93 -17.29 -0.16
N TYR A 184 4.10 -18.31 0.15
CA TYR A 184 4.42 -19.40 1.10
C TYR A 184 4.65 -18.95 2.54
N GLY A 185 4.10 -17.80 2.91
CA GLY A 185 4.05 -17.30 4.27
C GLY A 185 2.84 -17.80 5.09
N PRO A 186 2.85 -17.65 6.43
CA PRO A 186 1.70 -17.95 7.28
C PRO A 186 0.43 -17.17 6.88
N LYS A 187 -0.74 -17.85 6.97
CA LYS A 187 -2.06 -17.24 6.72
C LYS A 187 -2.53 -16.40 7.92
N GLY A 188 -3.03 -15.19 7.63
CA GLY A 188 -3.75 -14.31 8.56
C GLY A 188 -2.93 -13.90 9.78
N THR A 189 -2.52 -12.64 9.88
CA THR A 189 -1.76 -12.19 11.07
C THR A 189 -2.69 -12.05 12.29
N ARG A 190 -3.02 -13.17 12.90
CA ARG A 190 -3.44 -13.25 14.30
C ARG A 190 -2.52 -14.23 15.03
N SER A 191 -1.24 -13.93 15.02
CA SER A 191 -0.36 -14.29 16.12
C SER A 191 0.82 -13.35 16.07
N HIS A 192 1.11 -12.75 17.22
CA HIS A 192 2.08 -11.69 17.39
C HIS A 192 3.44 -12.14 16.83
N SER A 193 4.09 -11.24 16.09
CA SER A 193 5.52 -11.35 15.70
C SER A 193 5.90 -12.21 14.48
N VAL A 194 5.09 -12.25 13.41
CA VAL A 194 5.63 -12.44 12.04
C VAL A 194 4.85 -11.59 11.06
N ALA A 195 5.54 -10.57 10.55
CA ALA A 195 4.93 -9.50 9.80
C ALA A 195 4.98 -9.81 8.30
N GLN A 196 3.82 -9.81 7.62
CA GLN A 196 3.77 -10.38 6.26
C GLN A 196 2.81 -9.71 5.28
N ALA A 197 2.42 -8.46 5.51
CA ALA A 197 1.78 -7.66 4.48
C ALA A 197 2.17 -6.20 4.66
N GLY A 198 3.06 -5.69 3.81
CA GLY A 198 3.41 -4.29 3.73
C GLY A 198 2.33 -3.51 2.97
N VAL A 199 1.86 -2.38 3.50
CA VAL A 199 1.51 -1.23 2.66
C VAL A 199 2.80 -0.44 2.54
N GLN A 200 3.32 -0.29 1.33
CA GLN A 200 4.30 0.76 1.10
C GLN A 200 3.59 2.10 0.96
N TRP A 201 4.02 3.10 1.72
CA TRP A 201 3.74 4.50 1.39
C TRP A 201 5.02 5.11 0.84
N CYS A 202 5.15 5.21 -0.48
CA CYS A 202 6.11 6.12 -1.06
C CYS A 202 5.54 7.53 -0.88
N TYR A 203 6.12 8.29 0.04
CA TYR A 203 5.91 9.74 0.00
C TYR A 203 6.53 10.21 -1.31
N PRO A 204 5.77 10.86 -2.23
CA PRO A 204 6.39 11.48 -3.36
C PRO A 204 7.42 12.46 -2.79
N THR A 205 8.68 12.33 -3.18
CA THR A 205 9.68 13.37 -2.98
C THR A 205 9.19 14.59 -3.73
N LEU A 206 8.30 15.37 -3.12
CA LEU A 206 8.01 16.74 -3.46
C LEU A 206 9.22 17.53 -3.00
N PRO A 207 10.04 18.11 -3.90
CA PRO A 207 11.18 18.94 -3.51
C PRO A 207 10.77 20.28 -2.86
N GLN A 208 9.53 20.42 -2.37
CA GLN A 208 8.94 21.71 -1.96
C GLN A 208 8.30 21.73 -0.57
N LEU A 209 8.50 20.70 0.27
CA LEU A 209 8.05 20.73 1.68
C LEU A 209 9.18 20.72 2.71
N GLN A 210 10.43 20.91 2.28
CA GLN A 210 11.50 21.36 3.17
C GLN A 210 11.51 22.89 3.24
N SER A 211 10.45 23.48 3.79
CA SER A 211 10.49 24.83 4.34
C SER A 211 10.75 24.70 5.84
N PRO A 212 11.88 25.20 6.37
CA PRO A 212 12.18 25.11 7.80
C PRO A 212 11.30 26.13 8.54
N GLY A 213 10.15 25.70 9.08
CA GLY A 213 9.25 26.68 9.70
C GLY A 213 8.03 26.21 10.47
N LEU A 214 7.76 24.91 10.62
CA LEU A 214 6.63 24.46 11.44
C LEU A 214 7.11 23.99 12.82
N LYS A 215 7.07 24.92 13.78
CA LYS A 215 7.20 24.66 15.21
C LYS A 215 6.20 23.58 15.62
N GLN A 216 6.68 22.55 16.33
CA GLN A 216 5.84 21.56 17.00
C GLN A 216 4.87 22.28 17.97
N PRO A 217 3.59 21.88 18.05
CA PRO A 217 2.69 22.39 19.08
C PRO A 217 3.10 21.82 20.44
N SER A 218 3.45 22.71 21.38
CA SER A 218 3.73 22.38 22.78
C SER A 218 2.45 21.95 23.50
N TYR A 219 2.45 20.75 24.09
CA TYR A 219 1.40 20.32 25.01
C TYR A 219 1.51 21.08 26.35
N PRO A 220 0.41 21.59 26.93
CA PRO A 220 0.45 22.19 28.26
C PRO A 220 0.55 21.10 29.33
N SER A 221 1.56 21.25 30.20
CA SER A 221 1.77 20.44 31.40
C SER A 221 0.63 20.68 32.40
N LEU A 222 -0.10 19.61 32.74
CA LEU A 222 -1.00 19.57 33.88
C LEU A 222 -0.16 19.61 35.16
N THR A 223 -0.15 20.75 35.87
CA THR A 223 0.28 20.83 37.26
C THR A 223 -0.95 20.76 38.17
N SER A 224 -0.94 19.76 39.04
CA SER A 224 -1.81 19.61 40.20
C SER A 224 -1.70 20.78 41.17
N ASN A 225 -2.85 21.30 41.60
CA ASN A 225 -3.04 21.95 42.90
C ASN A 225 -4.23 21.27 43.58
#